data_AF-A0A9E2QLG6-F1
#
_entry.id   AF-A0A9E2QLG6-F1
#
_cell.length_a   1.000
_cell.length_b   1.000
_cell.length_c   1.000
_cell.angle_alpha   90.00
_cell.angle_beta   90.00
_cell.angle_gamma   90.00
#
_symmetry.space_group_name_H-M   'P 1'
#
loop_
_entity.id
_entity.type
_entity.pdbx_description
1 polymer ?
#
loop_
_entity_poly.entity_id
_entity_poly.type
_entity_poly.pdbx_seq_one_letter_code
_entity_poly.pdbx_strand_id
1 'polypeptide(L)'
;MKKVILVSIVFTIISVIAGYFMFEGNWPFLPFPLVAGLFMTLVQKEKVSYKFLDKLVLGSLIFGFLTMFFIICRMYFIASLFYGAEYPFLHYFNYTDFLTLSLVFAFISFMGGLVGIVFKGFYVLYFKKK
;
A
#
# COMPACT_ATOMS: atom_id res chain seq x y z
N MET A 1 -9.00 4.45 -13.39
CA MET A 1 -9.05 3.20 -12.60
C MET A 1 -7.88 2.27 -12.91
N LYS A 2 -7.75 1.71 -14.13
CA LYS A 2 -6.69 0.72 -14.47
C LYS A 2 -5.28 1.11 -14.01
N LYS A 3 -4.89 2.38 -14.19
CA LYS A 3 -3.57 2.88 -13.77
C LYS A 3 -3.36 2.93 -12.26
N VAL A 4 -4.40 3.24 -11.50
CA VAL A 4 -4.33 3.31 -10.03
C VAL A 4 -4.18 1.92 -9.46
N ILE A 5 -4.98 0.98 -9.95
CA ILE A 5 -4.89 -0.44 -9.58
C ILE A 5 -3.50 -0.99 -9.92
N LEU A 6 -2.98 -0.68 -11.11
CA LEU A 6 -1.64 -1.09 -11.51
C LEU A 6 -0.57 -0.50 -10.60
N VAL A 7 -0.66 0.78 -10.24
CA VAL A 7 0.26 1.41 -9.28
C VAL A 7 0.14 0.77 -7.91
N SER A 8 -1.07 0.49 -7.41
CA SER A 8 -1.29 -0.23 -6.15
C SER A 8 -0.61 -1.60 -6.16
N ILE A 9 -0.77 -2.38 -7.23
CA ILE A 9 -0.16 -3.71 -7.36
C ILE A 9 1.38 -3.60 -7.40
N VAL A 10 1.92 -2.73 -8.25
CA VAL A 10 3.37 -2.54 -8.40
C VAL A 10 4.00 -2.08 -7.09
N PHE A 11 3.42 -1.08 -6.44
CA PHE A 11 3.93 -0.59 -5.16
C PHE A 11 3.76 -1.62 -4.05
N THR A 12 2.73 -2.47 -4.09
CA THR A 12 2.63 -3.57 -3.12
C THR A 12 3.82 -4.50 -3.26
N ILE A 13 4.14 -4.94 -4.48
CA ILE A 13 5.28 -5.83 -4.75
C ILE A 13 6.60 -5.17 -4.31
N ILE A 14 6.81 -3.90 -4.67
CA ILE A 14 8.01 -3.14 -4.25
C ILE A 14 8.08 -3.04 -2.73
N SER A 15 6.98 -2.74 -2.06
CA SER A 15 6.93 -2.60 -0.59
C SER A 15 7.24 -3.92 0.10
N VAL A 16 6.75 -5.04 -0.42
CA VAL A 16 7.01 -6.39 0.11
C VAL A 16 8.49 -6.76 -0.08
N ILE A 17 9.06 -6.52 -1.27
CA ILE A 17 10.46 -6.84 -1.57
C ILE A 17 11.41 -5.92 -0.77
N ALA A 18 11.20 -4.60 -0.84
CA ALA A 18 12.03 -3.63 -0.13
C ALA A 18 11.91 -3.80 1.38
N GLY A 19 10.70 -4.06 1.90
CA GLY A 19 10.46 -4.36 3.30
C GLY A 19 11.23 -5.60 3.77
N TYR A 20 11.32 -6.63 2.93
CA TYR A 20 12.08 -7.84 3.22
C TYR A 20 13.59 -7.58 3.34
N PHE A 21 14.18 -6.87 2.36
CA PHE A 21 15.63 -6.64 2.33
C PHE A 21 16.10 -5.57 3.32
N MET A 22 15.30 -4.54 3.58
CA MET A 22 15.73 -3.39 4.39
C MET A 22 15.51 -3.58 5.89
N PHE A 23 14.54 -4.39 6.32
CA PHE A 23 14.15 -4.47 7.74
C PHE A 23 14.30 -5.85 8.35
N GLU A 24 14.98 -6.78 7.66
CA GLU A 24 15.22 -8.15 8.16
C GLU A 24 13.95 -8.85 8.67
N GLY A 25 12.76 -8.45 8.17
CA GLY A 25 11.48 -8.99 8.61
C GLY A 25 10.69 -8.19 9.65
N ASN A 26 11.11 -6.98 10.04
CA ASN A 26 10.29 -6.05 10.83
C ASN A 26 9.46 -5.12 9.92
N TRP A 27 8.13 -5.16 10.05
CA TRP A 27 7.20 -4.66 9.02
C TRP A 27 6.62 -3.24 9.14
N PRO A 28 6.76 -2.45 10.22
CA PRO A 28 6.03 -1.18 10.31
C PRO A 28 6.80 -0.06 9.61
N PHE A 29 7.06 -0.19 8.30
CA PHE A 29 7.67 0.91 7.56
C PHE A 29 6.59 1.78 6.90
N LEU A 30 6.14 2.77 7.69
CA LEU A 30 5.22 3.84 7.31
C LEU A 30 5.52 4.55 5.96
N PRO A 31 6.79 4.71 5.53
CA PRO A 31 7.11 5.39 4.28
C PRO A 31 6.57 4.71 3.02
N PHE A 32 6.57 3.37 2.91
CA PHE A 32 6.16 2.72 1.66
C PHE A 32 4.67 2.86 1.35
N PRO A 33 3.75 2.63 2.31
CA PRO A 33 2.32 2.91 2.10
C PRO A 33 2.09 4.37 1.70
N LEU A 34 2.78 5.31 2.37
CA LEU A 34 2.63 6.73 2.11
C LEU A 34 3.09 7.10 0.69
N VAL A 35 4.24 6.58 0.26
CA VAL A 35 4.76 6.78 -1.11
C VAL A 35 3.83 6.13 -2.13
N ALA A 36 3.31 4.93 -1.89
CA ALA A 36 2.36 4.26 -2.77
C ALA A 36 1.11 5.14 -3.02
N GLY A 37 0.55 5.70 -1.94
CA GLY A 37 -0.52 6.68 -1.99
C GLY A 37 -0.19 7.88 -2.87
N LEU A 38 0.98 8.49 -2.63
CA LEU A 38 1.45 9.66 -3.35
C LEU A 38 1.59 9.37 -4.86
N PHE A 39 2.11 8.21 -5.25
CA PHE A 39 2.21 7.81 -6.66
C PHE A 39 0.84 7.51 -7.29
N MET A 40 -0.10 6.90 -6.55
CA MET A 40 -1.48 6.72 -7.04
C MET A 40 -2.11 8.06 -7.41
N THR A 41 -1.81 9.11 -6.64
CA THR A 41 -2.19 10.47 -6.99
C THR A 41 -1.52 10.97 -8.25
N LEU A 42 -0.20 10.89 -8.34
CA LEU A 42 0.56 11.50 -9.43
C LEU A 42 0.21 10.91 -10.80
N VAL A 43 0.01 9.60 -10.88
CA VAL A 43 -0.26 8.89 -12.14
C VAL A 43 -1.66 9.16 -12.71
N GLN A 44 -2.61 9.62 -11.89
CA GLN A 44 -3.94 9.97 -12.38
C GLN A 44 -3.95 11.25 -13.22
N LYS A 45 -4.58 11.20 -14.40
CA LYS A 45 -4.70 12.36 -15.31
C LYS A 45 -5.93 13.24 -15.04
N GLU A 46 -6.71 12.93 -14.01
CA GLU A 46 -7.97 13.63 -13.76
C GLU A 46 -7.70 15.02 -13.20
N LYS A 47 -8.41 16.02 -13.75
CA LYS A 47 -8.26 17.43 -13.37
C LYS A 47 -9.11 17.82 -12.16
N VAL A 48 -10.05 16.97 -11.74
CA VAL A 48 -11.08 17.29 -10.75
C VAL A 48 -10.97 16.37 -9.55
N SER A 49 -10.81 16.95 -8.35
CA SER A 49 -10.42 16.24 -7.13
C SER A 49 -11.45 15.23 -6.62
N TYR A 50 -12.76 15.46 -6.82
CA TYR A 50 -13.78 14.51 -6.34
C TYR A 50 -13.78 13.20 -7.13
N LYS A 51 -13.57 13.24 -8.46
CA LYS A 51 -13.46 12.02 -9.29
C LYS A 51 -12.20 11.22 -8.99
N PHE A 52 -11.20 11.89 -8.44
CA PHE A 52 -9.93 11.33 -7.99
C PHE A 52 -10.08 10.58 -6.66
N LEU A 53 -10.85 11.14 -5.73
CA LEU A 53 -10.97 10.65 -4.35
C LEU A 53 -11.47 9.20 -4.29
N ASP A 54 -12.55 8.88 -5.01
CA ASP A 54 -13.12 7.52 -5.04
C ASP A 54 -12.09 6.49 -5.51
N LYS A 55 -11.30 6.85 -6.51
CA LYS A 55 -10.25 5.98 -7.07
C LYS A 55 -9.09 5.80 -6.12
N LEU A 56 -8.75 6.84 -5.35
CA LEU A 56 -7.71 6.76 -4.33
C LEU A 56 -8.14 5.88 -3.16
N VAL A 57 -9.37 6.02 -2.68
CA VAL A 57 -9.94 5.16 -1.62
C VAL A 57 -9.86 3.70 -2.05
N LEU A 58 -10.36 3.40 -3.25
CA LEU A 58 -10.40 2.04 -3.78
C LEU A 58 -8.98 1.48 -4.02
N GLY A 59 -8.07 2.31 -4.55
CA GLY A 59 -6.67 1.94 -4.74
C GLY A 59 -5.90 1.69 -3.44
N SER A 60 -6.20 2.47 -2.39
CA SER A 60 -5.55 2.35 -1.08
C SER A 60 -6.06 1.13 -0.31
N LEU A 61 -7.37 0.82 -0.41
CA LEU A 61 -7.93 -0.42 0.12
C LEU A 61 -7.30 -1.64 -0.56
N ILE A 62 -7.25 -1.64 -1.90
CA ILE A 62 -6.59 -2.72 -2.66
C ILE A 62 -5.14 -2.89 -2.22
N PHE A 63 -4.39 -1.78 -2.07
CA PHE A 63 -3.01 -1.82 -1.60
C PHE A 63 -2.91 -2.44 -0.19
N GLY A 64 -3.71 -1.98 0.78
CA GLY A 64 -3.70 -2.52 2.14
C GLY A 64 -3.97 -4.02 2.19
N PHE A 65 -5.03 -4.47 1.51
CA PHE A 65 -5.42 -5.89 1.47
C PHE A 65 -4.42 -6.76 0.70
N LEU A 66 -3.87 -6.29 -0.42
CA LEU A 66 -2.81 -7.03 -1.12
C LEU A 66 -1.56 -7.14 -0.26
N THR A 67 -1.17 -6.06 0.43
CA THR A 67 0.01 -6.07 1.30
C THR A 67 -0.18 -7.08 2.43
N MET A 68 -1.36 -7.11 3.05
CA MET A 68 -1.75 -8.15 4.01
C MET A 68 -1.64 -9.56 3.41
N PHE A 69 -2.21 -9.79 2.23
CA PHE A 69 -2.15 -11.09 1.56
C PHE A 69 -0.71 -11.56 1.34
N PHE A 70 0.17 -10.69 0.85
CA PHE A 70 1.58 -11.04 0.65
C PHE A 70 2.34 -11.27 1.97
N ILE A 71 2.00 -10.54 3.04
CA ILE A 71 2.54 -10.80 4.38
C ILE A 71 2.19 -12.21 4.84
N ILE A 72 0.92 -12.60 4.70
CA ILE A 72 0.41 -13.92 5.09
C ILE A 72 1.12 -15.01 4.29
N CYS A 73 1.17 -14.87 2.96
CA CYS A 73 1.87 -15.81 2.09
C CYS A 73 3.33 -15.95 2.51
N ARG A 74 4.04 -14.84 2.75
CA ARG A 74 5.43 -14.87 3.22
C ARG A 74 5.56 -15.63 4.53
N MET A 75 4.77 -15.28 5.55
CA MET A 75 4.87 -15.92 6.86
C MET A 75 4.62 -17.44 6.75
N TYR A 76 3.67 -17.83 5.91
CA TYR A 76 3.41 -19.24 5.60
C TYR A 76 4.60 -19.92 4.90
N PHE A 77 5.21 -19.29 3.89
CA PHE A 77 6.39 -19.83 3.20
C PHE A 77 7.61 -19.92 4.12
N ILE A 78 7.87 -18.93 4.96
CA ILE A 78 8.99 -18.96 5.91
C ILE A 78 8.76 -20.03 6.98
N ALA A 79 7.55 -20.12 7.54
CA ALA A 79 7.22 -21.13 8.55
C ALA A 79 7.39 -22.55 7.98
N SER A 80 6.87 -22.81 6.78
CA SER A 80 7.00 -24.12 6.12
C SER A 80 8.44 -24.49 5.74
N LEU A 81 9.25 -23.51 5.32
CA LEU A 81 10.62 -23.74 4.85
C LEU A 81 11.64 -23.90 5.99
N PHE A 82 11.49 -23.17 7.09
CA PHE A 82 12.44 -23.20 8.21
C PHE A 82 12.01 -24.07 9.40
N TYR A 83 10.71 -24.25 9.63
CA TYR A 83 10.18 -24.94 10.80
C TYR A 83 9.45 -26.24 10.47
N GLY A 84 9.37 -26.61 9.19
CA GLY A 84 8.66 -27.81 8.71
C GLY A 84 7.14 -27.59 8.62
N ALA A 85 6.48 -28.42 7.81
CA ALA A 85 5.05 -28.30 7.48
C ALA A 85 4.11 -28.40 8.69
N GLU A 86 4.60 -28.83 9.85
CA GLU A 86 3.83 -29.01 11.07
C GLU A 86 3.74 -27.76 11.95
N TYR A 87 4.41 -26.66 11.61
CA TYR A 87 4.28 -25.42 12.38
C TYR A 87 2.82 -24.93 12.32
N PRO A 88 2.09 -24.83 13.45
CA PRO A 88 0.67 -24.50 13.45
C PRO A 88 0.48 -23.01 13.19
N PHE A 89 0.69 -22.59 11.94
CA PHE A 89 0.54 -21.23 11.45
C PHE A 89 -0.81 -20.65 11.88
N LEU A 90 -1.88 -21.43 11.75
CA LEU A 90 -3.25 -21.08 12.16
C LEU A 90 -3.38 -20.73 13.65
N HIS A 91 -2.53 -21.29 14.53
CA HIS A 91 -2.64 -21.05 15.97
C HIS A 91 -2.03 -19.70 16.38
N TYR A 92 -1.03 -19.24 15.64
CA TYR A 92 -0.42 -17.91 15.83
C TYR A 92 -0.99 -16.85 14.89
N PHE A 93 -1.87 -17.25 13.96
CA PHE A 93 -2.46 -16.37 12.97
C PHE A 93 -3.72 -15.71 13.52
N ASN A 94 -3.59 -14.45 13.95
CA ASN A 94 -4.74 -13.66 14.39
C ASN A 94 -5.32 -12.82 13.24
N TYR A 95 -6.42 -13.27 12.65
CA TYR A 95 -7.12 -12.57 11.57
C TYR A 95 -7.43 -11.11 11.89
N THR A 96 -7.78 -10.76 13.14
CA THR A 96 -8.15 -9.39 13.50
C THR A 96 -6.96 -8.44 13.41
N ASP A 97 -5.77 -8.90 13.82
CA ASP A 97 -4.57 -8.07 13.85
C ASP A 97 -4.08 -7.76 12.44
N PHE A 98 -4.09 -8.76 11.55
CA PHE A 98 -3.71 -8.57 10.16
C PHE A 98 -4.73 -7.73 9.39
N LEU A 99 -6.02 -7.83 9.71
CA LEU A 99 -7.05 -7.00 9.10
C LEU A 99 -6.95 -5.53 9.58
N THR A 100 -6.62 -5.35 10.86
CA THR A 100 -6.31 -4.02 11.43
C THR A 100 -5.07 -3.43 10.75
N LEU A 101 -4.02 -4.22 10.56
CA LEU A 101 -2.80 -3.79 9.85
C LEU A 101 -3.08 -3.41 8.39
N SER A 102 -3.90 -4.20 7.68
CA SER A 102 -4.37 -3.89 6.33
C SER A 102 -5.07 -2.53 6.25
N LEU A 103 -5.97 -2.26 7.20
CA LEU A 103 -6.67 -0.98 7.29
C LEU A 103 -5.72 0.18 7.60
N VAL A 104 -4.73 -0.04 8.49
CA VAL A 104 -3.69 0.95 8.79
C VAL A 104 -2.90 1.28 7.53
N PHE A 105 -2.46 0.30 6.75
CA PHE A 105 -1.76 0.54 5.49
C PHE A 105 -2.63 1.23 4.44
N ALA A 106 -3.90 0.85 4.34
CA ALA A 106 -4.85 1.54 3.47
C ALA A 106 -5.02 3.01 3.89
N PHE A 107 -5.13 3.28 5.19
CA PHE A 107 -5.23 4.64 5.71
C PHE A 107 -3.99 5.48 5.44
N ILE A 108 -2.79 4.94 5.70
CA ILE A 108 -1.52 5.64 5.43
C ILE A 108 -1.36 5.91 3.94
N SER A 109 -1.70 4.93 3.08
CA SER A 109 -1.73 5.12 1.62
C SER A 109 -2.72 6.20 1.22
N PHE A 110 -3.91 6.23 1.81
CA PHE A 110 -4.87 7.28 1.54
C PHE A 110 -4.33 8.67 1.92
N MET A 111 -3.70 8.79 3.10
CA MET A 111 -3.05 10.02 3.56
C MET A 111 -1.93 10.48 2.60
N GLY A 112 -1.07 9.56 2.15
CA GLY A 112 -0.05 9.84 1.14
C GLY A 112 -0.64 10.32 -0.19
N GLY A 113 -1.79 9.76 -0.56
CA GLY A 113 -2.57 10.23 -1.71
C GLY A 113 -3.10 11.64 -1.52
N LEU A 114 -3.68 11.99 -0.36
CA LEU A 114 -4.12 13.37 -0.10
C LEU A 114 -2.98 14.38 -0.23
N VAL A 115 -1.80 14.04 0.30
CA VAL A 115 -0.59 14.85 0.13
C VAL A 115 -0.25 15.06 -1.35
N GLY A 116 -0.36 14.01 -2.17
CA GLY A 116 -0.18 14.12 -3.62
C GLY A 116 -1.23 15.01 -4.32
N ILE A 117 -2.47 15.10 -3.80
CA ILE A 117 -3.50 16.01 -4.34
C ILE A 117 -3.09 17.44 -4.05
N VAL A 118 -2.66 17.71 -2.82
CA VAL A 118 -2.17 19.03 -2.40
C VAL A 118 -1.00 19.46 -3.28
N PHE A 119 0.00 18.59 -3.49
CA PHE A 119 1.12 18.88 -4.39
C PHE A 119 0.68 19.17 -5.83
N LYS A 120 -0.28 18.40 -6.37
CA LYS A 120 -0.85 18.67 -7.69
C LYS A 120 -1.54 20.03 -7.76
N GLY A 121 -2.31 20.38 -6.73
CA GLY A 121 -2.96 21.69 -6.62
C GLY A 121 -1.94 22.82 -6.63
N PHE A 122 -0.91 22.73 -5.79
CA PHE A 122 0.21 23.69 -5.77
C PHE A 122 0.91 23.79 -7.12
N TYR A 123 1.22 22.67 -7.77
CA TYR A 123 1.87 22.68 -9.08
C TYR A 123 1.02 23.40 -10.14
N VAL A 124 -0.29 23.15 -10.16
CA VAL A 124 -1.20 23.83 -11.09
C VAL A 124 -1.29 25.33 -10.80
N LEU A 125 -1.30 25.74 -9.53
CA LEU A 125 -1.40 27.16 -9.16
C LEU A 125 -0.12 27.95 -9.44
N TYR A 126 1.05 27.36 -9.18
CA TYR A 126 2.33 28.07 -9.23
C TYR A 126 3.10 27.88 -10.55
N PHE A 127 3.08 26.67 -11.12
CA PHE A 127 3.88 26.35 -12.30
C PHE A 127 3.06 26.33 -13.59
N LYS A 128 1.73 26.25 -13.50
CA LYS A 128 0.84 26.32 -14.66
C LYS A 128 0.28 27.73 -14.86
N LYS A 129 1.16 28.73 -14.87
CA LYS A 129 0.87 30.01 -15.53
C LYS A 129 1.36 29.92 -16.98
N LYS A 130 0.37 29.85 -17.88
CA LYS A 130 0.42 29.72 -19.36
C LYS A 130 0.65 28.31 -19.88
#